data_AF-F3CER3-F1
#
_entry.id   AF-F3CER3-F1
#
_cell.length_a   1.000
_cell.length_b   1.000
_cell.length_c   1.000
_cell.angle_alpha   90.00
_cell.angle_beta   90.00
_cell.angle_gamma   90.00
#
_symmetry.space_group_name_H-M   'P 1'
#
loop_
_entity.id
_entity.type
_entity.pdbx_description
1 polymer ?
#
loop_
_entity_poly.entity_id
_entity_poly.type
_entity_poly.pdbx_seq_one_letter_code
_entity_poly.pdbx_strand_id
1 'polypeptide(L)'
;EIWQANAGGRYRHKRDAYLAPIDPNFGGVGRALTDSEGNYSFRTVKPGPYPWRNGPNDWRPAHIHVSISGPSIATRLVTQLYFEGDPLIPICPIVKAIANPDAVQSLIARLDLGMGNPMDCLAYRFDIVLRGQRKTHFENC
;
A
#
# COMPACT_ATOMS: atom_id res chain seq x y z
N GLU A 1 -6.62 4.03 -6.31
CA GLU A 1 -6.12 2.92 -7.17
C GLU A 1 -5.02 2.17 -6.42
N ILE A 2 -4.87 0.87 -6.67
CA ILE A 2 -3.84 0.03 -6.05
C ILE A 2 -3.17 -0.87 -7.08
N TRP A 3 -1.90 -1.22 -6.83
CA TRP A 3 -1.20 -2.27 -7.56
C TRP A 3 -0.21 -3.01 -6.67
N GLN A 4 0.04 -4.29 -6.97
CA GLN A 4 0.88 -5.16 -6.15
C GLN A 4 1.42 -6.36 -6.92
N ALA A 5 2.40 -7.04 -6.32
CA ALA A 5 2.85 -8.36 -6.73
C ALA A 5 1.83 -9.45 -6.33
N ASN A 6 2.00 -10.65 -6.87
CA ASN A 6 1.27 -11.85 -6.41
C ASN A 6 1.80 -12.36 -5.06
N ALA A 7 1.24 -13.48 -4.57
CA ALA A 7 1.66 -14.14 -3.32
C ALA A 7 3.14 -14.53 -3.27
N GLY A 8 3.79 -14.72 -4.42
CA GLY A 8 5.21 -15.06 -4.52
C GLY A 8 6.14 -13.86 -4.72
N GLY A 9 5.62 -12.62 -4.70
CA GLY A 9 6.41 -11.42 -4.94
C GLY A 9 6.71 -11.14 -6.41
N ARG A 10 5.99 -11.77 -7.36
CA ARG A 10 6.12 -11.52 -8.81
C ARG A 10 5.08 -10.52 -9.30
N TYR A 11 5.52 -9.44 -9.93
CA TYR A 11 4.67 -8.52 -10.68
C TYR A 11 4.37 -9.04 -12.07
N ARG A 12 3.14 -8.81 -12.54
CA ARG A 12 2.75 -9.00 -13.94
C ARG A 12 3.23 -7.82 -14.79
N HIS A 13 4.55 -7.63 -14.87
CA HIS A 13 5.15 -6.56 -15.64
C HIS A 13 6.37 -7.07 -16.40
N LYS A 14 6.52 -6.66 -17.68
CA LYS A 14 7.58 -7.16 -18.58
C LYS A 14 9.01 -6.95 -18.10
N ARG A 15 9.23 -6.00 -17.19
CA ARG A 15 10.56 -5.71 -16.60
C ARG A 15 10.83 -6.48 -15.31
N ASP A 16 9.86 -7.20 -14.78
CA ASP A 16 10.08 -8.04 -13.61
C ASP A 16 10.73 -9.37 -14.04
N ALA A 17 12.02 -9.49 -13.72
CA ALA A 17 12.86 -10.64 -14.01
C ALA A 17 13.04 -11.58 -12.80
N TYR A 18 12.29 -11.39 -11.71
CA TYR A 18 12.35 -12.31 -10.57
C TYR A 18 11.84 -13.70 -10.97
N LEU A 19 12.50 -14.75 -10.48
CA LEU A 19 12.25 -16.14 -10.89
C LEU A 19 10.93 -16.71 -10.37
N ALA A 20 10.31 -16.09 -9.35
CA ALA A 20 9.02 -16.52 -8.85
C ALA A 20 7.97 -16.55 -9.97
N PRO A 21 7.09 -17.57 -10.00
CA PRO A 21 6.14 -17.75 -11.11
C PRO A 21 5.08 -16.66 -11.12
N ILE A 22 4.55 -16.38 -12.31
CA ILE A 22 3.31 -15.63 -12.47
C ILE A 22 2.15 -16.54 -12.06
N ASP A 23 1.18 -15.98 -11.34
CA ASP A 23 -0.10 -16.64 -11.12
C ASP A 23 -1.03 -16.31 -12.31
N PRO A 24 -1.49 -17.30 -13.09
CA PRO A 24 -2.33 -17.05 -14.26
C PRO A 24 -3.65 -16.35 -13.93
N ASN A 25 -4.17 -16.53 -12.71
CA ASN A 25 -5.44 -15.99 -12.24
C ASN A 25 -5.30 -14.64 -11.51
N PHE A 26 -4.08 -14.11 -11.37
CA PHE A 26 -3.82 -12.87 -10.64
C PHE A 26 -3.27 -11.76 -11.53
N GLY A 27 -3.99 -10.63 -11.59
CA GLY A 27 -3.57 -9.42 -12.31
C GLY A 27 -2.76 -8.44 -11.45
N GLY A 28 -3.15 -8.24 -10.19
CA GLY A 28 -2.45 -7.35 -9.25
C GLY A 28 -2.76 -5.86 -9.38
N VAL A 29 -3.88 -5.47 -9.99
CA VAL A 29 -4.32 -4.06 -10.13
C VAL A 29 -5.77 -3.92 -9.70
N GLY A 30 -6.09 -2.83 -8.99
CA GLY A 30 -7.45 -2.52 -8.54
C GLY A 30 -7.73 -1.03 -8.48
N ARG A 31 -9.00 -0.65 -8.62
CA ARG A 31 -9.46 0.73 -8.39
C ARG A 31 -10.87 0.73 -7.82
N ALA A 32 -11.13 1.67 -6.93
CA ALA A 32 -12.43 1.94 -6.34
C ALA A 32 -12.54 3.44 -6.07
N LEU A 33 -13.76 3.92 -5.95
CA LEU A 33 -14.05 5.23 -5.36
C LEU A 33 -14.37 5.04 -3.89
N THR A 34 -14.06 6.05 -3.08
CA THR A 34 -14.55 6.08 -1.71
C THR A 34 -16.06 6.28 -1.70
N ASP A 35 -16.73 5.71 -0.70
CA ASP A 35 -18.15 5.98 -0.46
C ASP A 35 -18.37 7.41 0.08
N SER A 36 -19.63 7.74 0.42
CA SER A 36 -20.00 9.05 0.96
C SER A 36 -19.40 9.36 2.34
N GLU A 37 -18.94 8.33 3.07
CA GLU A 37 -18.31 8.46 4.39
C GLU A 37 -16.77 8.45 4.29
N GLY A 38 -16.22 8.27 3.07
CA GLY A 38 -14.79 8.24 2.82
C GLY A 38 -14.15 6.84 2.91
N ASN A 39 -14.94 5.79 3.11
CA ASN A 39 -14.42 4.42 3.18
C ASN A 39 -14.13 3.86 1.79
N TYR A 40 -13.17 2.94 1.70
CA TYR A 40 -12.89 2.17 0.50
C TYR A 40 -12.64 0.71 0.88
N SER A 41 -12.84 -0.21 -0.07
CA SER A 41 -12.58 -1.63 0.15
C SER A 41 -12.00 -2.30 -1.09
N PHE A 42 -11.08 -3.23 -0.85
CA PHE A 42 -10.50 -4.10 -1.86
C PHE A 42 -10.43 -5.52 -1.31
N ARG A 43 -10.73 -6.50 -2.16
CA ARG A 43 -10.41 -7.91 -1.91
C ARG A 43 -9.26 -8.32 -2.81
N THR A 44 -8.18 -8.83 -2.22
CA THR A 44 -6.96 -9.20 -2.92
C THR A 44 -6.23 -10.33 -2.19
N VAL A 45 -5.16 -10.84 -2.79
CA VAL A 45 -4.23 -11.77 -2.16
C VAL A 45 -3.12 -10.97 -1.48
N LYS A 46 -2.71 -11.34 -0.26
CA LYS A 46 -1.56 -10.70 0.40
C LYS A 46 -0.30 -10.91 -0.45
N PRO A 47 0.39 -9.84 -0.90
CA PRO A 47 1.57 -9.98 -1.75
C PRO A 47 2.73 -10.60 -0.99
N GLY A 48 3.55 -11.38 -1.69
CA GLY A 48 4.82 -11.85 -1.15
C GLY A 48 5.88 -10.74 -1.12
N PRO A 49 6.87 -10.82 -0.21
CA PRO A 49 8.07 -10.01 -0.31
C PRO A 49 8.86 -10.38 -1.58
N TYR A 50 9.69 -9.45 -2.08
CA TYR A 50 10.50 -9.70 -3.27
C TYR A 50 11.90 -9.08 -3.18
N PRO A 51 12.91 -9.72 -3.79
CA PRO A 51 14.26 -9.19 -3.84
C PRO A 51 14.37 -8.09 -4.90
N TRP A 52 15.29 -7.15 -4.71
CA TRP A 52 15.54 -6.09 -5.68
C TRP A 52 17.01 -5.67 -5.66
N ARG A 53 17.48 -5.11 -6.79
CA ARG A 53 18.89 -4.73 -6.97
C ARG A 53 19.18 -3.38 -6.31
N ASN A 54 19.37 -3.38 -4.99
CA ASN A 54 19.84 -2.23 -4.21
C ASN A 54 21.14 -2.59 -3.48
N GLY A 55 21.05 -3.22 -2.30
CA GLY A 55 22.15 -3.95 -1.68
C GLY A 55 22.29 -5.37 -2.22
N PRO A 56 23.30 -6.14 -1.75
CA PRO A 56 23.56 -7.50 -2.22
C PRO A 56 22.47 -8.52 -1.84
N ASN A 57 21.67 -8.24 -0.80
CA ASN A 57 20.58 -9.10 -0.35
C ASN A 57 19.40 -8.30 0.22
N ASP A 58 18.98 -7.26 -0.51
CA ASP A 58 17.85 -6.45 -0.07
C ASP A 58 16.51 -7.04 -0.53
N TRP A 59 15.56 -7.03 0.40
CA TRP A 59 14.20 -7.49 0.20
C TRP A 59 13.22 -6.37 0.50
N ARG A 60 12.20 -6.24 -0.33
CA ARG A 60 11.05 -5.41 -0.01
C ARG A 60 10.12 -6.20 0.93
N PRO A 61 9.58 -5.58 1.98
CA PRO A 61 8.48 -6.16 2.76
C PRO A 61 7.29 -6.44 1.85
N ALA A 62 6.35 -7.26 2.32
CA ALA A 62 5.06 -7.37 1.66
C ALA A 62 4.42 -5.97 1.60
N HIS A 63 4.06 -5.50 0.40
CA HIS A 63 3.46 -4.18 0.24
C HIS A 63 2.48 -4.09 -0.93
N ILE A 64 1.51 -3.19 -0.78
CA ILE A 64 0.60 -2.76 -1.84
C ILE A 64 0.89 -1.28 -2.13
N HIS A 65 1.08 -0.93 -3.38
CA HIS A 65 1.17 0.46 -3.78
C HIS A 65 -0.21 1.09 -3.85
N VAL A 66 -0.34 2.32 -3.35
CA VAL A 66 -1.61 3.04 -3.29
C VAL A 66 -1.46 4.41 -3.96
N SER A 67 -2.40 4.73 -4.84
CA SER A 67 -2.56 6.01 -5.51
C SER A 67 -3.91 6.62 -5.10
N ILE A 68 -3.88 7.81 -4.52
CA ILE A 68 -5.05 8.55 -4.06
C ILE A 68 -5.08 9.91 -4.77
N SER A 69 -6.20 10.27 -5.38
CA SER A 69 -6.41 11.54 -6.07
C SER A 69 -6.57 12.72 -5.11
N GLY A 70 -7.48 12.61 -4.15
CA GLY A 70 -7.87 13.71 -3.27
C GLY A 70 -8.68 14.81 -3.98
N PRO A 71 -9.07 15.88 -3.27
CA PRO A 71 -9.87 16.97 -3.83
C PRO A 71 -9.10 17.87 -4.82
N SER A 72 -7.77 17.79 -4.89
CA SER A 72 -6.96 18.62 -5.79
C SER A 72 -5.62 17.98 -6.10
N ILE A 73 -4.90 18.50 -7.11
CA ILE A 73 -3.52 18.06 -7.41
C ILE A 73 -2.57 18.27 -6.22
N ALA A 74 -2.87 19.19 -5.30
CA ALA A 74 -2.06 19.46 -4.11
C ALA A 74 -2.22 18.39 -3.01
N THR A 75 -3.24 17.54 -3.11
CA THR A 75 -3.52 16.42 -2.20
C THR A 75 -3.29 15.05 -2.82
N ARG A 76 -2.97 14.98 -4.13
CA ARG A 76 -2.58 13.76 -4.84
C ARG A 76 -1.39 13.10 -4.15
N LEU A 77 -1.56 11.83 -3.75
CA LEU A 77 -0.53 11.08 -3.01
C LEU A 77 -0.32 9.69 -3.59
N VAL A 78 0.93 9.30 -3.80
CA VAL A 78 1.34 7.90 -3.99
C VAL A 78 2.08 7.45 -2.75
N THR A 79 1.66 6.33 -2.17
CA THR A 79 2.28 5.74 -0.99
C THR A 79 2.32 4.22 -1.09
N GLN A 80 2.83 3.55 -0.06
CA GLN A 80 2.87 2.10 0.05
C GLN A 80 2.30 1.67 1.40
N LEU A 81 1.40 0.70 1.35
CA LEU A 81 0.87 -0.03 2.49
C LEU A 81 1.81 -1.19 2.81
N TYR A 82 2.19 -1.34 4.07
CA TYR A 82 2.89 -2.51 4.62
C TYR A 82 1.96 -3.28 5.57
N PHE A 83 2.35 -4.49 5.98
CA PHE A 83 1.52 -5.35 6.84
C PHE A 83 2.09 -5.44 8.25
N GLU A 84 1.21 -5.36 9.24
CA GLU A 84 1.54 -5.55 10.64
C GLU A 84 2.35 -6.84 10.89
N GLY A 85 3.43 -6.70 11.65
CA GLY A 85 4.32 -7.79 12.04
C GLY A 85 5.36 -8.22 11.00
N ASP A 86 5.40 -7.61 9.81
CA ASP A 86 6.40 -7.97 8.79
C ASP A 86 7.83 -7.58 9.23
N PRO A 87 8.73 -8.56 9.45
CA PRO A 87 10.07 -8.31 9.96
C PRO A 87 11.00 -7.63 8.96
N LEU A 88 10.60 -7.51 7.69
CA LEU A 88 11.38 -6.81 6.67
C LEU A 88 11.21 -5.28 6.74
N ILE A 89 10.14 -4.78 7.38
CA ILE A 89 9.85 -3.35 7.48
C ILE A 89 11.03 -2.57 8.09
N PRO A 90 11.60 -2.97 9.25
CA PRO A 90 12.67 -2.21 9.89
C PRO A 90 14.01 -2.26 9.16
N ILE A 91 14.19 -3.14 8.17
CA ILE A 91 15.44 -3.27 7.42
C ILE A 91 15.36 -2.69 6.00
N CYS A 92 14.15 -2.46 5.49
CA CYS A 92 13.92 -1.94 4.13
C CYS A 92 14.46 -0.51 3.96
N PRO A 93 15.41 -0.26 3.04
CA PRO A 93 15.93 1.09 2.79
C PRO A 93 14.87 2.09 2.29
N ILE A 94 13.86 1.62 1.54
CA ILE A 94 12.74 2.47 1.09
C ILE A 94 11.85 2.89 2.26
N VAL A 95 11.62 2.01 3.24
CA VAL A 95 10.90 2.38 4.47
C VAL A 95 11.72 3.42 5.24
N LYS A 96 13.02 3.16 5.40
CA LYS A 96 13.97 4.04 6.09
C LYS A 96 14.23 5.39 5.41
N ALA A 97 13.75 5.60 4.18
CA ALA A 97 13.73 6.93 3.59
C ALA A 97 12.84 7.90 4.39
N ILE A 98 11.91 7.37 5.18
CA ILE A 98 11.13 8.14 6.16
C ILE A 98 11.91 8.16 7.46
N ALA A 99 12.44 9.33 7.81
CA ALA A 99 13.29 9.50 8.99
C ALA A 99 12.55 9.34 10.32
N ASN A 100 11.26 9.72 10.38
CA ASN A 100 10.45 9.62 11.59
C ASN A 100 9.80 8.22 11.70
N PRO A 101 10.12 7.42 12.72
CA PRO A 101 9.50 6.11 12.94
C PRO A 101 7.98 6.16 13.07
N ASP A 102 7.41 7.22 13.65
CA ASP A 102 5.96 7.37 13.79
C ASP A 102 5.27 7.54 12.44
N ALA A 103 5.93 8.23 11.50
CA ALA A 103 5.45 8.34 10.13
C ALA A 103 5.57 7.01 9.37
N VAL A 104 6.47 6.11 9.75
CA VAL A 104 6.50 4.74 9.22
C VAL A 104 5.31 3.94 9.76
N GLN A 105 4.94 4.12 11.03
CA GLN A 105 3.81 3.38 11.62
C GLN A 105 2.48 3.67 10.92
N SER A 106 2.29 4.88 10.37
CA SER A 106 1.08 5.23 9.60
C SER A 106 1.00 4.49 8.25
N LEU A 107 2.08 3.87 7.78
CA LEU A 107 2.11 3.07 6.56
C LEU A 107 1.83 1.58 6.80
N ILE A 108 1.66 1.15 8.05
CA ILE A 108 1.47 -0.25 8.42
C ILE A 108 -0.01 -0.52 8.64
N ALA A 109 -0.61 -1.30 7.73
CA ALA A 109 -1.98 -1.78 7.87
C ALA A 109 -2.09 -2.79 9.03
N ARG A 110 -3.12 -2.61 9.85
CA ARG A 110 -3.38 -3.43 11.05
C ARG A 110 -4.33 -4.57 10.71
N LEU A 111 -4.12 -5.74 11.31
CA LEU A 111 -5.04 -6.86 11.19
C LEU A 111 -6.39 -6.47 11.80
N ASP A 112 -7.46 -6.61 11.02
CA ASP A 112 -8.83 -6.29 11.45
C ASP A 112 -9.69 -7.56 11.37
N LEU A 113 -9.80 -8.27 12.50
CA LEU A 113 -10.62 -9.50 12.57
C LEU A 113 -12.12 -9.20 12.50
N GLY A 114 -12.55 -7.99 12.85
CA GLY A 114 -13.96 -7.58 12.81
C GLY A 114 -14.49 -7.41 11.38
N MET A 115 -13.59 -7.13 10.43
CA MET A 115 -13.90 -7.00 9.01
C MET A 115 -13.59 -8.26 8.19
N GLY A 116 -13.09 -9.32 8.83
CA GLY A 116 -12.86 -10.61 8.19
C GLY A 116 -14.15 -11.40 7.97
N ASN A 117 -14.15 -12.26 6.95
CA ASN A 117 -15.22 -13.23 6.70
C ASN A 117 -14.78 -14.60 7.26
N PRO A 118 -15.46 -15.15 8.28
CA PRO A 118 -15.16 -16.47 8.79
C PRO A 118 -15.15 -17.53 7.68
N MET A 119 -14.14 -18.40 7.69
CA MET A 119 -13.94 -19.47 6.70
C MET A 119 -13.69 -19.00 5.25
N ASP A 120 -13.35 -17.72 5.03
CA ASP A 120 -13.09 -17.16 3.69
C ASP A 120 -11.83 -16.29 3.67
N CYS A 121 -11.89 -15.08 4.24
CA CYS A 121 -10.81 -14.11 4.15
C CYS A 121 -10.58 -13.30 5.42
N LEU A 122 -9.31 -13.02 5.73
CA LEU A 122 -8.92 -12.02 6.72
C LEU A 122 -9.05 -10.60 6.14
N ALA A 123 -9.03 -9.60 7.01
CA ALA A 123 -9.01 -8.19 6.61
C ALA A 123 -7.88 -7.41 7.27
N TYR A 124 -7.45 -6.36 6.59
CA TYR A 124 -6.49 -5.39 7.08
C TYR A 124 -7.07 -3.99 6.92
N ARG A 125 -6.89 -3.14 7.94
CA ARG A 125 -7.32 -1.74 7.92
C ARG A 125 -6.15 -0.82 7.61
N PHE A 126 -6.36 0.11 6.69
CA PHE A 126 -5.37 1.11 6.29
C PHE A 126 -6.03 2.46 6.04
N ASP A 127 -5.93 3.36 7.01
CA ASP A 127 -6.51 4.69 6.92
C ASP A 127 -5.52 5.65 6.27
N ILE A 128 -6.02 6.54 5.39
CA ILE A 128 -5.19 7.46 4.62
C ILE A 128 -5.61 8.89 4.93
N VAL A 129 -4.66 9.68 5.44
CA VAL A 129 -4.86 11.10 5.75
C VAL A 129 -4.26 11.95 4.65
N LEU A 130 -5.09 12.74 3.97
CA LEU A 130 -4.65 13.76 3.03
C LEU A 130 -4.50 15.11 3.73
N ARG A 131 -3.87 16.08 3.04
CA ARG A 131 -3.73 17.44 3.58
C ARG A 131 -5.12 18.05 3.85
N GLY A 132 -5.27 18.66 5.02
CA GLY A 132 -6.49 19.38 5.39
C GLY A 132 -6.81 20.51 4.42
N GLN A 133 -8.07 20.62 4.02
CA GLN A 133 -8.57 21.69 3.18
C GLN A 133 -9.29 22.72 4.06
N ARG A 134 -8.90 23.98 3.94
CA ARG A 134 -9.58 25.11 4.59
C ARG A 134 -9.98 26.16 3.55
N LYS A 135 -11.04 26.92 3.84
CA LYS A 135 -11.44 28.06 3.00
C LYS A 135 -10.38 29.16 3.07
N THR A 136 -10.28 29.94 2.00
CA THR A 136 -9.52 31.19 1.99
C THR A 136 -10.15 32.18 2.99
N HIS A 137 -9.34 33.08 3.53
CA HIS A 137 -9.79 34.09 4.47
C HIS A 137 -8.91 35.34 4.34
N PHE A 138 -9.54 36.52 4.23
CA PHE A 138 -8.88 37.82 4.03
C PHE A 138 -7.99 37.88 2.79
N GLU A 139 -8.47 37.37 1.65
CA GLU A 139 -7.76 37.52 0.37
C GLU A 139 -8.30 38.72 -0.41
N ASN A 140 -7.39 39.51 -1.01
CA ASN A 140 -7.70 40.60 -1.94
C ASN A 140 -8.58 41.74 -1.38
N CYS A 141 -8.48 42.02 -0.08
CA CYS A 141 -9.10 43.17 0.60
C CYS A 141 -8.06 44.02 1.33
#